data_AF-A0A351EN46-F1
#
_entry.id   AF-A0A351EN46-F1
#
_cell.length_a   1.000
_cell.length_b   1.000
_cell.length_c   1.000
_cell.angle_alpha   90.00
_cell.angle_beta   90.00
_cell.angle_gamma   90.00
#
_symmetry.space_group_name_H-M   'P 1'
#
loop_
_entity.id
_entity.type
_entity.pdbx_description
1 polymer ?
#
loop_
_entity_poly.entity_id
_entity_poly.type
_entity_poly.pdbx_seq_one_letter_code
_entity_poly.pdbx_strand_id
1 'polypeptide(L)'
;MDSATLSGYLETIEDQGYCIVEDAVDDDLMRKIRDAVTRLEDENDVQPRGNRAEGFATKRMYNLLAKDEVFWELPVHPNILPFAEQLLDEECLLSGTT
;
A
#
# COMPACT_ATOMS: atom_id res chain seq x y z
N MET A 1 -6.97 9.82 -11.48
CA MET A 1 -6.25 11.12 -11.46
C MET A 1 -5.93 11.55 -12.89
N ASP A 2 -5.98 12.85 -13.21
CA ASP A 2 -5.55 13.34 -14.55
C ASP A 2 -4.03 13.53 -14.64
N SER A 3 -3.53 13.68 -15.87
CA SER A 3 -2.08 13.78 -16.12
C SER A 3 -1.45 15.04 -15.54
N ALA A 4 -2.17 16.17 -15.49
CA ALA A 4 -1.61 17.42 -14.97
C ALA A 4 -1.41 17.33 -13.45
N THR A 5 -2.38 16.72 -12.77
CA THR A 5 -2.32 16.46 -11.33
C THR A 5 -1.19 15.48 -10.99
N LEU A 6 -1.06 14.39 -11.76
CA LEU A 6 0.04 13.43 -11.59
C LEU A 6 1.40 14.11 -11.74
N SER A 7 1.60 14.92 -12.79
CA SER A 7 2.86 15.64 -13.02
C SER A 7 3.24 16.56 -11.85
N GLY A 8 2.27 17.27 -11.26
CA GLY A 8 2.54 18.13 -10.10
C GLY A 8 2.97 17.34 -8.86
N TYR A 9 2.40 16.16 -8.63
CA TYR A 9 2.88 15.27 -7.57
C TYR A 9 4.27 14.71 -7.85
N LEU A 10 4.59 14.36 -9.10
CA LEU A 10 5.92 13.88 -9.48
C LEU A 10 7.00 14.97 -9.29
N GLU A 11 6.71 16.22 -9.65
CA GLU A 11 7.60 17.37 -9.36
C GLU A 11 7.81 17.54 -7.85
N THR A 12 6.75 17.38 -7.05
CA THR A 12 6.85 17.41 -5.58
C THR A 12 7.72 16.27 -5.05
N ILE A 13 7.63 15.07 -5.62
CA ILE A 13 8.50 13.94 -5.25
C ILE A 13 9.95 14.23 -5.63
N GLU A 14 10.22 14.80 -6.81
CA GLU A 14 11.57 15.18 -7.24
C GLU A 14 12.20 16.21 -6.29
N ASP A 15 11.41 17.21 -5.87
CA ASP A 15 11.88 18.29 -5.00
C ASP A 15 11.97 17.90 -3.51
N GLN A 16 10.98 17.16 -2.99
CA GLN A 16 10.80 16.91 -1.56
C GLN A 16 11.10 15.46 -1.14
N GLY A 17 11.20 14.54 -2.11
CA GLY A 17 11.34 13.11 -1.87
C GLY A 17 10.03 12.40 -1.50
N TYR A 18 8.89 13.10 -1.43
CA TYR A 18 7.58 12.53 -1.16
C TYR A 18 6.45 13.46 -1.62
N CYS A 19 5.23 12.91 -1.77
CA CYS A 19 4.00 13.69 -1.90
C CYS A 19 2.88 13.06 -1.07
N ILE A 20 1.79 13.80 -0.86
CA ILE A 20 0.55 13.31 -0.23
C ILE A 20 -0.56 13.41 -1.27
N VAL A 21 -1.16 12.27 -1.60
CA VAL A 21 -2.37 12.21 -2.42
C VAL A 21 -3.56 12.08 -1.48
N GLU A 22 -4.27 13.18 -1.28
CA GLU A 22 -5.48 13.21 -0.44
C GLU A 22 -6.57 12.34 -1.07
N ASP A 23 -7.32 11.63 -0.23
CA ASP A 23 -8.46 10.79 -0.63
C ASP A 23 -8.12 9.81 -1.78
N ALA A 24 -6.89 9.26 -1.77
CA ALA A 24 -6.40 8.41 -2.86
C ALA A 24 -7.25 7.15 -3.08
N VAL A 25 -7.89 6.64 -2.04
CA VAL A 25 -8.73 5.43 -2.02
C VAL A 25 -10.06 5.78 -1.36
N ASP A 26 -11.18 5.29 -1.90
CA ASP A 26 -12.50 5.58 -1.35
C ASP A 26 -12.76 4.90 0.01
N ASP A 27 -13.76 5.42 0.72
CA ASP A 27 -14.12 4.97 2.06
C ASP A 27 -14.59 3.51 2.11
N ASP A 28 -15.22 3.00 1.04
CA ASP A 28 -15.75 1.64 1.02
C ASP A 28 -14.61 0.61 0.88
N LEU A 29 -13.68 0.84 -0.04
CA LEU A 29 -12.48 0.02 -0.19
C LEU A 29 -11.63 0.09 1.11
N MET A 30 -11.45 1.28 1.67
CA MET A 30 -10.73 1.44 2.94
C MET A 30 -11.40 0.70 4.10
N ARG A 31 -12.74 0.68 4.15
CA ARG A 31 -13.48 -0.10 5.14
C ARG A 31 -13.26 -1.60 4.93
N LYS A 32 -13.42 -2.11 3.71
CA LYS A 32 -13.20 -3.54 3.39
C LYS A 32 -11.79 -4.01 3.75
N ILE A 33 -10.77 -3.20 3.45
CA ILE A 33 -9.37 -3.49 3.80
C ILE A 33 -9.20 -3.57 5.32
N ARG A 34 -9.73 -2.62 6.09
CA ARG A 34 -9.66 -2.65 7.56
C ARG A 34 -10.37 -3.86 8.16
N ASP A 35 -11.55 -4.20 7.64
CA ASP A 35 -12.32 -5.35 8.08
C ASP A 35 -11.53 -6.66 7.83
N ALA A 36 -10.92 -6.79 6.65
CA ALA A 36 -10.10 -7.96 6.31
C ALA A 36 -8.81 -8.03 7.13
N VAL A 37 -8.12 -6.91 7.36
CA VAL A 37 -6.92 -6.87 8.22
C VAL A 37 -7.27 -7.31 9.64
N THR A 38 -8.34 -6.77 10.22
CA THR A 38 -8.77 -7.11 11.59
C THR A 38 -9.11 -8.60 11.70
N ARG A 39 -9.92 -9.12 10.77
CA ARG A 39 -10.28 -10.54 10.73
C ARG A 39 -9.05 -11.44 10.58
N LEU A 40 -8.16 -11.13 9.64
CA LEU A 40 -6.95 -11.92 9.41
C LEU A 40 -5.96 -11.83 10.58
N GLU A 41 -5.91 -10.69 11.28
CA GLU A 41 -5.09 -10.52 12.48
C GLU A 41 -5.52 -11.52 13.56
N ASP A 42 -6.83 -11.63 13.79
CA ASP A 42 -7.42 -12.56 14.75
C ASP A 42 -7.28 -14.02 14.30
N GLU A 43 -7.63 -14.34 13.05
CA GLU A 43 -7.57 -15.69 12.49
C GLU A 43 -6.14 -16.28 12.51
N ASN A 44 -5.13 -15.45 12.26
CA ASN A 44 -3.74 -15.88 12.22
C ASN A 44 -2.99 -15.68 13.55
N ASP A 45 -3.68 -15.23 14.61
CA ASP A 45 -3.08 -14.85 15.90
C ASP A 45 -1.81 -14.01 15.72
N VAL A 46 -1.92 -12.90 14.98
CA VAL A 46 -0.74 -12.09 14.67
C VAL A 46 -0.24 -11.40 15.94
N GLN A 47 0.99 -11.73 16.32
CA GLN A 47 1.68 -11.18 17.48
C GLN A 47 2.91 -10.37 17.06
N PRO A 48 3.36 -9.39 17.87
CA PRO A 48 4.68 -8.79 17.70
C PRO A 48 5.78 -9.85 17.69
N ARG A 49 6.77 -9.65 16.83
CA ARG A 49 7.83 -10.64 16.57
C ARG A 49 8.95 -10.62 17.61
N GLY A 50 8.95 -9.63 18.51
CA GLY A 50 9.87 -9.57 19.65
C GLY A 50 11.33 -9.36 19.24
N ASN A 51 11.57 -8.72 18.10
CA ASN A 51 12.90 -8.43 17.60
C ASN A 51 13.02 -6.97 17.15
N ARG A 52 14.25 -6.47 17.02
CA ARG A 52 14.50 -5.06 16.66
C ARG A 52 14.04 -4.69 15.25
N ALA A 53 14.05 -5.63 14.31
CA ALA A 53 13.70 -5.36 12.92
C ALA A 53 12.19 -5.21 12.73
N GLU A 54 11.41 -6.05 13.42
CA GLU A 54 9.96 -6.14 13.24
C GLU A 54 9.15 -5.51 14.38
N GLY A 55 9.81 -5.24 15.50
CA GLY A 55 9.23 -4.57 16.66
C GLY A 55 8.79 -5.52 17.77
N PHE A 56 8.71 -4.94 18.96
CA PHE A 56 8.28 -5.62 20.19
C PHE A 56 6.80 -5.36 20.54
N ALA A 57 6.18 -4.34 19.93
CA ALA A 57 4.79 -3.95 20.16
C ALA A 57 4.01 -3.71 18.85
N THR A 58 4.62 -4.02 17.70
CA THR A 58 4.02 -3.82 16.38
C THR A 58 3.65 -5.17 15.78
N LYS A 59 2.40 -5.32 15.37
CA LYS A 59 1.94 -6.46 14.58
C LYS A 59 2.23 -6.21 13.10
N ARG A 60 2.74 -7.22 12.40
CA ARG A 60 3.10 -7.13 10.99
C ARG A 60 2.56 -8.34 10.25
N MET A 61 1.94 -8.08 9.10
CA MET A 61 1.39 -9.10 8.22
C MET A 61 1.88 -8.82 6.80
N TYR A 62 2.54 -9.82 6.20
CA TYR A 62 3.14 -9.71 4.86
C TYR A 62 2.35 -10.55 3.84
N ASN A 63 2.66 -10.35 2.56
CA ASN A 63 2.08 -11.09 1.43
C ASN A 63 0.55 -11.05 1.40
N LEU A 64 -0.01 -9.85 1.63
CA LEU A 64 -1.46 -9.65 1.75
C LEU A 64 -2.25 -10.15 0.52
N LEU A 65 -1.68 -10.05 -0.69
CA LEU A 65 -2.30 -10.57 -1.91
C LEU A 65 -2.63 -12.07 -1.86
N ALA A 66 -1.86 -12.85 -1.10
CA ALA A 66 -2.10 -14.29 -0.93
C ALA A 66 -3.11 -14.61 0.17
N LYS A 67 -3.60 -13.61 0.91
CA LYS A 67 -4.45 -13.79 2.09
C LYS A 67 -5.91 -13.48 1.82
N ASP A 68 -6.19 -12.48 1.00
CA ASP A 68 -7.56 -12.08 0.67
C ASP A 68 -7.59 -11.30 -0.66
N GLU A 69 -8.66 -11.48 -1.42
CA GLU A 69 -8.86 -10.83 -2.72
C GLU A 69 -9.05 -9.32 -2.58
N VAL A 70 -9.51 -8.82 -1.41
CA VAL A 70 -9.69 -7.38 -1.18
C VAL A 70 -8.40 -6.58 -1.37
N PHE A 71 -7.23 -7.21 -1.16
CA PHE A 71 -5.94 -6.54 -1.32
C PHE A 71 -5.49 -6.42 -2.77
N TRP A 72 -6.14 -7.12 -3.71
CA TRP A 72 -5.73 -7.14 -5.12
C TRP A 72 -5.95 -5.79 -5.81
N GLU A 73 -6.86 -4.96 -5.29
CA GLU A 73 -7.13 -3.63 -5.81
C GLU A 73 -5.99 -2.63 -5.50
N LEU A 74 -5.23 -2.85 -4.42
CA LEU A 74 -4.19 -1.93 -3.96
C LEU A 74 -3.03 -1.73 -4.95
N PRO A 75 -2.35 -2.78 -5.46
CA PRO A 75 -1.20 -2.61 -6.35
C PRO A 75 -1.56 -2.03 -7.72
N VAL A 76 -2.82 -2.17 -8.14
CA VAL A 76 -3.31 -1.69 -9.44
C VAL A 76 -4.21 -0.47 -9.31
N HIS A 77 -4.24 0.16 -8.14
CA HIS A 77 -5.16 1.26 -7.88
C HIS A 77 -4.88 2.43 -8.85
N PRO A 78 -5.89 2.96 -9.56
CA PRO A 78 -5.67 3.93 -10.66
C PRO A 78 -5.13 5.29 -10.19
N ASN A 79 -5.22 5.60 -8.90
CA ASN A 79 -4.58 6.78 -8.31
C ASN A 79 -3.14 6.54 -7.82
N ILE A 80 -2.65 5.29 -7.84
CA ILE A 80 -1.35 4.90 -7.27
C ILE A 80 -0.42 4.30 -8.33
N LEU A 81 -0.88 3.30 -9.09
CA LEU A 81 -0.06 2.61 -10.09
C LEU A 81 0.67 3.58 -11.07
N PRO A 82 0.04 4.66 -11.57
CA PRO A 82 0.72 5.61 -12.46
C PRO A 82 2.00 6.23 -11.87
N PHE A 83 2.11 6.35 -10.54
CA PHE A 83 3.35 6.82 -9.91
C PHE A 83 4.47 5.80 -10.08
N ALA A 84 4.20 4.53 -9.81
CA ALA A 84 5.20 3.47 -9.94
C ALA A 84 5.64 3.33 -11.40
N GLU A 85 4.70 3.34 -12.35
CA GLU A 85 5.01 3.22 -13.78
C GLU A 85 5.87 4.39 -14.29
N GLN A 86 5.63 5.62 -13.82
CA GLN A 86 6.42 6.78 -14.23
C GLN A 86 7.81 6.83 -13.58
N LEU A 87 7.93 6.38 -12.34
CA LEU A 87 9.20 6.40 -11.60
C LEU A 87 10.10 5.20 -11.90
N LEU A 88 9.50 4.04 -12.20
CA LEU A 88 10.15 2.74 -12.26
C LEU A 88 9.87 1.96 -13.54
N ASP A 89 9.20 2.55 -14.55
CA ASP A 89 8.74 1.94 -15.80
C ASP A 89 7.48 1.03 -15.72
N GLU A 90 6.85 0.81 -16.89
CA GLU A 90 5.60 0.03 -17.04
C GLU A 90 5.75 -1.46 -16.65
N GLU A 91 6.98 -1.98 -16.59
CA GLU A 91 7.28 -3.35 -16.17
C GLU A 91 7.60 -3.43 -14.66
N CYS A 92 7.26 -2.38 -13.89
CA CYS A 92 7.45 -2.36 -12.44
C CYS A 92 6.76 -3.54 -11.75
N LEU A 93 7.40 -4.05 -10.69
CA LEU A 93 6.92 -5.22 -9.95
C LEU A 93 6.62 -4.87 -8.50
N LEU A 94 5.53 -5.43 -7.98
CA LEU A 94 5.28 -5.42 -6.55
C LEU A 94 6.31 -6.33 -5.86
N SER A 95 7.17 -5.71 -5.05
CA SER A 95 8.15 -6.40 -4.22
C SER A 95 7.79 -6.27 -2.74
N GLY A 96 8.07 -7.32 -1.97
CA GLY A 96 7.85 -7.37 -0.53
C GLY A 96 8.87 -8.28 0.15
N THR A 97 9.32 -7.90 1.33
CA THR A 97 10.14 -8.77 2.19
C THR A 97 9.24 -9.49 3.19
N THR A 98 9.50 -10.78 3.40
CA THR A 98 8.81 -11.65 4.36
C THR A 98 9.52 -11.71 5.70
#